data_AF-J2GF09-F1
#
_entry.id   AF-J2GF09-F1
#
_cell.length_a   1.000
_cell.length_b   1.000
_cell.length_c   1.000
_cell.angle_alpha   90.00
_cell.angle_beta   90.00
_cell.angle_gamma   90.00
#
_symmetry.space_group_name_H-M   'P 1'
#
loop_
_entity.id
_entity.type
_entity.pdbx_description
1 polymer ?
#
loop_
_entity_poly.entity_id
_entity_poly.type
_entity_poly.pdbx_seq_one_letter_code
_entity_poly.pdbx_strand_id
1 'polypeptide(L)'
;MASFGGGVFSMRCNPQARTVSLIRAGTPRSASVSMGVTTSNTSRALTGTGASAGIEATLPARDPLLDSMALSRGRFVIAVTGEQTLYVPSWTEVTRVVEDCR
;
A
#
# COMPACT_ATOMS: atom_id res chain seq x y z
N MET A 1 11.19 -2.02 -5.07
CA MET A 1 9.73 -1.90 -5.33
C MET A 1 9.14 -3.30 -5.33
N ALA A 2 7.86 -3.46 -4.99
CA ALA A 2 7.13 -4.72 -5.06
C ALA A 2 5.84 -4.50 -5.86
N SER A 3 5.38 -5.50 -6.63
CA SER A 3 4.18 -5.40 -7.48
C SER A 3 3.37 -6.68 -7.43
N PHE A 4 2.05 -6.54 -7.31
CA PHE A 4 1.13 -7.65 -7.08
C PHE A 4 0.00 -7.65 -8.10
N GLY A 5 -0.49 -8.85 -8.46
CA GLY A 5 -1.64 -9.01 -9.34
C GLY A 5 -1.45 -8.39 -10.74
N GLY A 6 -0.23 -8.46 -11.29
CA GLY A 6 0.08 -7.84 -12.59
C GLY A 6 0.23 -6.31 -12.55
N GLY A 7 0.49 -5.73 -11.38
CA GLY A 7 0.69 -4.28 -11.22
C GLY A 7 -0.55 -3.52 -10.72
N VAL A 8 -1.62 -4.24 -10.36
CA VAL A 8 -2.85 -3.63 -9.80
C VAL A 8 -2.59 -3.04 -8.41
N PHE A 9 -1.63 -3.59 -7.67
CA PHE A 9 -1.09 -2.99 -6.46
C PHE A 9 0.44 -2.99 -6.50
N SER A 10 1.06 -1.92 -6.01
CA SER A 10 2.52 -1.84 -5.88
C SER A 10 2.95 -1.04 -4.66
N MET A 11 4.15 -1.36 -4.17
CA MET A 11 4.82 -0.64 -3.09
C MET A 11 6.16 -0.10 -3.59
N ARG A 12 6.41 1.18 -3.36
CA ARG A 12 7.64 1.85 -3.80
C ARG A 12 8.28 2.61 -2.66
N CYS A 13 9.52 2.28 -2.35
CA CYS A 13 10.34 3.06 -1.43
C CYS A 13 10.90 4.30 -2.15
N ASN A 14 10.84 5.44 -1.49
CA ASN A 14 11.63 6.64 -1.79
C ASN A 14 12.65 6.84 -0.65
N PRO A 15 13.91 6.42 -0.82
CA PRO A 15 14.91 6.49 0.25
C PRO A 15 15.33 7.93 0.58
N GLN A 16 15.27 8.85 -0.39
CA GLN A 16 15.61 10.27 -0.17
C GLN A 16 14.61 10.95 0.77
N ALA A 17 13.32 10.67 0.59
CA ALA A 17 12.26 11.19 1.44
C ALA A 17 11.97 10.32 2.67
N ARG A 18 12.56 9.11 2.75
CA ARG A 18 12.25 8.07 3.75
C ARG A 18 10.75 7.79 3.82
N THR A 19 10.13 7.56 2.66
CA THR A 19 8.71 7.24 2.55
C THR A 19 8.47 5.99 1.71
N VAL A 20 7.35 5.32 1.97
CA VAL A 20 6.83 4.22 1.16
C VAL A 20 5.50 4.65 0.56
N SER A 21 5.43 4.59 -0.76
CA SER A 21 4.20 4.77 -1.52
C SER A 21 3.47 3.44 -1.69
N LEU A 22 2.19 3.42 -1.34
CA LEU A 22 1.24 2.36 -1.65
C LEU A 22 0.41 2.81 -2.84
N ILE A 23 0.54 2.12 -3.98
CA ILE A 23 -0.10 2.51 -5.23
C ILE A 23 -1.08 1.41 -5.64
N ARG A 24 -2.35 1.76 -5.72
CA ARG A 24 -3.42 0.93 -6.27
C ARG A 24 -3.73 1.50 -7.66
N ALA A 25 -3.65 0.70 -8.73
CA ALA A 25 -4.04 1.09 -10.08
C ALA A 25 -5.49 1.64 -10.13
N GLY A 26 -5.99 2.13 -11.25
CA GLY A 26 -7.40 2.57 -11.36
C GLY A 26 -7.57 4.07 -11.36
N THR A 27 -8.81 4.52 -11.41
CA THR A 27 -9.13 5.89 -11.83
C THR A 27 -9.65 6.69 -10.65
N PRO A 28 -8.86 7.65 -10.12
CA PRO A 28 -9.32 8.50 -9.03
C PRO A 28 -10.55 9.29 -9.49
N ARG A 29 -11.67 9.12 -8.80
CA ARG A 29 -12.92 9.88 -9.06
C ARG A 29 -12.99 11.20 -8.28
N SER A 30 -11.99 11.47 -7.45
CA SER A 30 -11.89 12.65 -6.59
C SER A 30 -10.41 12.94 -6.34
N ALA A 31 -10.09 14.19 -5.99
CA ALA A 31 -8.72 14.60 -5.67
C ALA A 31 -8.12 13.79 -4.51
N SER A 32 -8.98 13.39 -3.56
CA SER A 32 -8.64 12.56 -2.42
C SER A 32 -9.65 11.43 -2.30
N VAL A 33 -9.19 10.21 -2.01
CA VAL A 33 -10.01 9.00 -1.83
C VAL A 33 -9.54 8.25 -0.58
N SER A 34 -10.46 7.62 0.15
CA SER A 34 -10.09 6.76 1.28
C SER A 34 -9.51 5.43 0.77
N MET A 35 -8.31 5.10 1.25
CA MET A 35 -7.65 3.81 1.03
C MET A 35 -7.58 3.06 2.36
N GLY A 36 -8.44 2.07 2.55
CA GLY A 36 -8.41 1.18 3.70
C GLY A 36 -7.35 0.10 3.56
N VAL A 37 -6.53 -0.07 4.60
CA VAL A 37 -5.55 -1.15 4.73
C VAL A 37 -5.95 -2.01 5.92
N THR A 38 -6.31 -3.28 5.66
CA THR A 38 -6.65 -4.24 6.71
C THR A 38 -5.62 -5.37 6.74
N THR A 39 -4.93 -5.48 7.85
CA THR A 39 -3.92 -6.49 8.16
C THR A 39 -4.50 -7.50 9.16
N SER A 40 -3.72 -8.50 9.57
CA SER A 40 -4.19 -9.49 10.56
C SER A 40 -4.45 -8.95 11.96
N ASN A 41 -3.87 -7.79 12.31
CA ASN A 41 -3.91 -7.22 13.66
C ASN A 41 -4.29 -5.74 13.68
N THR A 42 -4.44 -5.09 12.53
CA THR A 42 -4.73 -3.65 12.43
C THR A 42 -5.56 -3.34 11.19
N SER A 43 -6.50 -2.41 11.30
CA SER A 43 -7.18 -1.80 10.17
C SER A 43 -7.03 -0.29 10.26
N ARG A 44 -6.60 0.35 9.17
CA ARG A 44 -6.37 1.80 9.12
C ARG A 44 -6.83 2.36 7.77
N ALA A 45 -7.55 3.47 7.82
CA ALA A 45 -7.87 4.26 6.64
C ALA A 45 -6.75 5.29 6.38
N LEU A 46 -6.29 5.34 5.14
CA LEU A 46 -5.32 6.30 4.64
C LEU A 46 -6.01 7.25 3.65
N THR A 47 -5.44 8.43 3.48
CA THR A 47 -5.82 9.32 2.38
C THR A 47 -4.96 9.00 1.18
N GLY A 48 -5.59 8.49 0.12
CA GLY A 48 -4.99 8.34 -1.19
C GLY A 48 -5.28 9.55 -2.07
N THR A 49 -4.36 9.90 -2.95
CA THR A 49 -4.52 10.94 -3.97
C THR A 49 -4.33 10.36 -5.36
N GLY A 50 -4.89 11.03 -6.37
CA GLY A 50 -4.66 10.64 -7.77
C GLY A 50 -3.21 10.87 -8.19
N ALA A 51 -2.62 9.86 -8.82
CA ALA A 51 -1.25 9.85 -9.35
C ALA A 51 -1.24 9.21 -10.76
N SER A 52 -0.13 9.36 -11.49
CA SER A 52 0.00 8.83 -12.86
C SER A 52 -0.17 7.31 -12.94
N ALA A 53 0.10 6.59 -11.86
CA ALA A 53 -0.01 5.14 -11.76
C ALA A 53 -1.28 4.64 -11.05
N GLY A 54 -2.20 5.54 -10.66
CA GLY A 54 -3.47 5.20 -9.99
C GLY A 54 -3.74 6.05 -8.75
N ILE A 55 -4.21 5.43 -7.66
CA ILE A 55 -4.40 6.05 -6.35
C ILE A 55 -3.18 5.74 -5.48
N GLU A 56 -2.51 6.77 -4.98
CA GLU A 56 -1.29 6.66 -4.16
C GLU A 56 -1.54 7.17 -2.74
N ALA A 57 -1.19 6.36 -1.74
CA ALA A 57 -1.08 6.77 -0.34
C ALA A 57 0.39 6.68 0.09
N THR A 58 0.90 7.70 0.79
CA THR A 58 2.31 7.75 1.20
C THR A 58 2.42 7.65 2.71
N LEU A 59 3.31 6.78 3.18
CA LEU A 59 3.61 6.57 4.59
C LEU A 59 5.09 6.92 4.87
N PRO A 60 5.42 7.42 6.07
CA PRO A 60 6.80 7.39 6.55
C PRO A 60 7.35 5.96 6.51
N ALA A 61 8.63 5.79 6.16
CA ALA A 61 9.26 4.46 6.06
C ALA A 61 9.27 3.68 7.38
N ARG A 62 9.05 4.35 8.52
CA ARG A 62 8.96 3.77 9.86
C ARG A 62 7.53 3.71 10.40
N ASP A 63 6.52 3.89 9.55
CA ASP A 63 5.12 3.77 9.97
C ASP A 63 4.82 2.30 10.34
N PRO A 64 4.30 2.02 11.55
CA PRO A 64 4.07 0.65 12.02
C PRO A 64 3.04 -0.12 11.18
N LEU A 65 2.22 0.57 10.38
CA LEU A 65 1.33 -0.11 9.43
C LEU A 65 2.11 -0.95 8.41
N LEU A 66 3.31 -0.50 8.00
CA LEU A 66 4.16 -1.23 7.06
C LEU A 66 4.60 -2.59 7.63
N ASP A 67 4.95 -2.63 8.92
CA ASP A 67 5.30 -3.86 9.62
C ASP A 67 4.07 -4.79 9.75
N SER A 68 2.90 -4.25 10.10
CA SER A 68 1.65 -5.02 10.16
C SER A 68 1.27 -5.63 8.80
N MET A 69 1.58 -4.96 7.69
CA MET A 69 1.41 -5.50 6.34
C MET A 69 2.38 -6.66 6.08
N ALA A 70 3.67 -6.46 6.37
CA ALA A 70 4.71 -7.47 6.19
C ALA A 70 4.51 -8.71 7.06
N LEU A 71 3.96 -8.55 8.27
CA LEU A 71 3.74 -9.61 9.26
C LEU A 71 2.33 -10.21 9.21
N SER A 72 1.49 -9.81 8.26
CA SER A 72 0.14 -10.36 8.13
C SER A 72 0.17 -11.87 7.83
N ARG A 73 -0.80 -12.61 8.40
CA ARG A 73 -0.95 -14.06 8.24
C ARG A 73 -1.57 -14.38 6.87
N GLY A 74 -0.72 -14.48 5.86
CA GLY A 74 -1.05 -14.89 4.50
C GLY A 74 -1.42 -13.75 3.56
N ARG A 75 -2.32 -12.84 3.97
CA ARG A 75 -2.72 -11.68 3.15
C ARG A 75 -3.17 -10.49 3.97
N PHE A 76 -3.10 -9.31 3.36
CA PHE A 76 -3.77 -8.08 3.81
C PHE A 76 -4.68 -7.55 2.71
N VAL A 77 -5.54 -6.60 3.05
CA VAL A 77 -6.58 -6.06 2.17
C VAL A 77 -6.28 -4.61 1.85
N ILE A 78 -6.42 -4.24 0.58
CA ILE A 78 -6.45 -2.86 0.11
C ILE A 78 -7.84 -2.58 -0.46
N ALA A 79 -8.57 -1.67 0.17
CA ALA A 79 -9.90 -1.24 -0.25
C ALA A 79 -9.89 0.25 -0.59
N VAL A 80 -10.27 0.60 -1.81
CA VAL A 80 -10.37 1.98 -2.26
C VAL A 80 -11.81 2.23 -2.71
N THR A 81 -12.41 3.34 -2.30
CA THR A 81 -13.81 3.63 -2.63
C THR A 81 -14.02 3.66 -4.15
N GLY A 82 -14.98 2.88 -4.65
CA GLY A 82 -15.31 2.79 -6.08
C GLY A 82 -14.37 1.90 -6.90
N GLU A 83 -13.46 1.20 -6.25
CA GLU A 83 -12.52 0.27 -6.86
C GLU A 83 -12.72 -1.14 -6.31
N GLN A 84 -12.36 -2.17 -7.09
CA GLN A 84 -12.38 -3.54 -6.59
C GLN A 84 -11.39 -3.71 -5.43
N THR A 85 -11.85 -4.32 -4.35
CA THR A 85 -11.04 -4.69 -3.18
C THR A 85 -9.98 -5.71 -3.55
N LEU A 86 -8.74 -5.48 -3.12
CA LEU A 86 -7.60 -6.35 -3.38
C LEU A 86 -7.22 -7.13 -2.14
N TYR A 87 -6.89 -8.40 -2.34
CA TYR A 87 -6.32 -9.28 -1.33
C TYR A 87 -4.86 -9.54 -1.71
N VAL A 88 -3.94 -8.88 -1.03
CA VAL A 88 -2.52 -8.86 -1.36
C VAL A 88 -1.77 -9.86 -0.48
N PRO A 89 -0.97 -10.78 -1.05
CA PRO A 89 -0.18 -11.71 -0.26
C PRO A 89 0.90 -10.96 0.54
N SER A 90 1.10 -11.32 1.80
CA SER A 90 2.13 -10.72 2.69
C SER A 90 3.53 -11.31 2.48
N TRP A 91 3.85 -11.76 1.26
CA TRP A 91 5.09 -12.50 0.97
C TRP A 91 6.34 -11.61 1.04
N THR A 92 7.52 -12.25 0.93
CA THR A 92 8.88 -11.71 1.11
C THR A 92 9.15 -10.37 0.41
N GLU A 93 8.47 -10.07 -0.70
CA GLU A 93 8.63 -8.79 -1.40
C GLU A 93 8.15 -7.59 -0.57
N VAL A 94 7.10 -7.75 0.24
CA VAL A 94 6.61 -6.70 1.15
C VAL A 94 7.68 -6.42 2.21
N THR A 95 8.16 -7.47 2.87
CA THR A 95 9.22 -7.37 3.88
C THR A 95 10.46 -6.71 3.30
N ARG A 96 10.90 -7.09 2.09
CA ARG A 96 12.09 -6.49 1.46
C ARG A 96 11.93 -4.99 1.23
N VAL A 97 10.78 -4.54 0.73
CA VAL A 97 10.55 -3.09 0.51
C VAL A 97 10.58 -2.31 1.83
N VAL A 98 10.02 -2.87 2.91
CA VAL A 98 10.02 -2.21 4.22
C VAL A 98 11.44 -2.15 4.79
N GLU A 99 12.17 -3.27 4.76
CA GLU A 99 13.53 -3.37 5.29
C GLU A 99 14.56 -2.55 4.49
N ASP A 100 14.39 -2.41 3.17
CA ASP A 100 15.26 -1.59 2.33
C ASP A 100 15.02 -0.08 2.53
N CYS A 101 13.83 0.31 3.04
CA CYS A 101 13.43 1.72 3.12
C CYS A 101 13.67 2.38 4.50
N ARG A 102 13.88 1.58 5.54
CA ARG A 102 14.11 2.06 6.92
C ARG A 102 15.51 2.62 7.16
#